data_AF-A0A256ZS23-F1
#
_entry.id   AF-A0A256ZS23-F1
#
_cell.length_a   1.000
_cell.length_b   1.000
_cell.length_c   1.000
_cell.angle_alpha   90.00
_cell.angle_beta   90.00
_cell.angle_gamma   90.00
#
_symmetry.space_group_name_H-M   'P 1'
#
loop_
_entity.id
_entity.type
_entity.pdbx_description
1 polymer ?
#
loop_
_entity_poly.entity_id
_entity_poly.type
_entity_poly.pdbx_seq_one_letter_code
_entity_poly.pdbx_strand_id
1 'polypeptide(L)' 'MGESEALKRILLNLPDGIWEIIEREFKGKMGTKDSEVIRNIVIAYLSEKGYFERGGGKR' A
#
# COMPACT_ATOMS: atom_id res chain seq x y z
N MET A 1 -7.15 -0.75 27.22
CA MET A 1 -7.83 -0.78 25.91
C MET A 1 -6.95 0.04 24.98
N GLY A 2 -6.12 -0.64 24.19
CA GLY A 2 -4.93 -0.06 23.54
C GLY A 2 -5.28 1.03 22.54
N GLU A 3 -4.35 1.97 22.37
CA GLU A 3 -4.39 2.97 21.32
C GLU A 3 -4.65 2.27 19.99
N SER A 4 -5.83 2.53 19.41
CA SER A 4 -6.14 2.18 18.04
C SER A 4 -5.09 2.84 17.13
N GLU A 5 -4.32 2.06 16.38
CA GLU A 5 -3.39 2.59 15.38
C GLU A 5 -4.11 3.63 14.52
N ALA A 6 -3.59 4.86 14.52
CA ALA A 6 -4.24 5.97 13.84
C ALA A 6 -4.14 5.79 12.32
N LEU A 7 -5.17 5.19 11.73
CA LEU A 7 -5.30 5.04 10.27
C LEU A 7 -5.36 6.42 9.61
N LYS A 8 -4.41 6.70 8.72
CA LYS A 8 -4.41 7.91 7.89
C LYS A 8 -5.17 7.63 6.58
N ARG A 9 -6.09 8.54 6.22
CA ARG A 9 -6.79 8.53 4.93
C ARG A 9 -6.18 9.58 4.02
N ILE A 10 -5.94 9.20 2.77
CA ILE A 10 -5.33 10.05 1.75
C ILE A 10 -6.18 9.94 0.49
N LEU A 11 -6.50 11.09 -0.11
CA LEU A 11 -7.05 11.16 -1.45
C LEU A 11 -5.87 11.38 -2.42
N LEU A 12 -5.86 10.67 -3.55
CA LEU A 12 -4.82 10.77 -4.55
C LEU A 12 -5.42 10.69 -5.95
N ASN A 13 -4.71 11.27 -6.91
CA ASN A 13 -5.03 11.18 -8.33
C ASN A 13 -3.88 10.44 -9.03
N LEU A 14 -4.22 9.47 -9.87
CA LEU A 14 -3.27 8.76 -10.72
C LEU A 14 -3.59 9.08 -12.18
N PRO A 15 -2.57 9.27 -13.04
CA PRO A 15 -2.81 9.35 -14.48
C PRO A 15 -3.48 8.07 -14.99
N ASP A 16 -4.39 8.19 -15.95
CA ASP A 16 -5.18 7.07 -16.46
C ASP A 16 -4.31 5.91 -16.94
N GLY A 17 -3.25 6.19 -17.72
CA GLY A 17 -2.34 5.15 -18.19
C GLY A 17 -1.60 4.40 -17.07
N ILE A 18 -1.39 5.03 -15.91
CA ILE A 18 -0.83 4.34 -14.74
C ILE A 18 -1.91 3.49 -14.06
N TRP A 19 -3.13 4.02 -13.94
CA TRP A 19 -4.25 3.29 -13.37
C TRP A 19 -4.60 2.04 -14.18
N GLU A 20 -4.59 2.12 -15.52
CA GLU A 20 -4.82 0.99 -16.41
C GLU A 20 -3.83 -0.16 -16.18
N ILE A 21 -2.54 0.17 -15.98
CA ILE A 21 -1.52 -0.83 -15.65
C ILE A 21 -1.82 -1.44 -14.27
N ILE A 22 -2.17 -0.62 -13.28
CA ILE A 22 -2.47 -1.10 -11.93
C ILE A 22 -3.67 -2.05 -11.94
N GLU A 23 -4.74 -1.67 -12.64
CA GLU A 23 -5.96 -2.45 -12.73
C GLU A 23 -5.71 -3.80 -13.43
N ARG A 24 -5.04 -3.78 -14.58
CA ARG A 24 -4.75 -4.99 -15.36
C ARG A 24 -3.85 -5.98 -14.60
N GLU A 25 -2.81 -5.48 -13.94
CA GLU A 25 -1.81 -6.34 -13.33
C GLU A 25 -2.18 -6.80 -11.92
N PHE A 26 -2.86 -5.95 -11.12
CA PHE A 26 -3.00 -6.16 -9.68
C PHE A 26 -4.43 -6.34 -9.18
N LYS A 27 -5.47 -5.87 -9.89
CA LYS A 27 -6.87 -6.07 -9.44
C LYS A 27 -7.20 -7.56 -9.43
N GLY A 28 -7.82 -8.05 -8.36
CA GLY A 28 -8.05 -9.47 -8.10
C GLY A 28 -6.85 -10.24 -7.53
N LYS A 29 -5.61 -9.74 -7.67
CA LYS A 29 -4.40 -10.34 -7.06
C LYS A 29 -4.01 -9.66 -5.75
N MET A 30 -4.04 -8.33 -5.72
CA MET A 30 -3.68 -7.50 -4.56
C MET A 30 -4.90 -6.86 -3.88
N GLY A 31 -6.13 -7.25 -4.23
CA GLY A 31 -7.36 -6.71 -3.65
C GLY A 31 -8.46 -6.59 -4.69
N THR A 32 -9.68 -6.31 -4.22
CA THR A 32 -10.84 -6.13 -5.10
C THR A 32 -11.24 -4.66 -5.21
N LYS A 33 -11.03 -3.90 -4.14
CA LYS A 33 -11.25 -2.45 -4.09
C LYS A 33 -9.98 -1.70 -4.44
N ASP A 34 -10.14 -0.56 -5.10
CA ASP A 34 -9.02 0.27 -5.56
C ASP A 34 -8.10 0.69 -4.39
N SER A 35 -8.68 1.05 -3.25
CA SER A 35 -7.93 1.41 -2.04
C SER A 35 -7.15 0.24 -1.42
N GLU A 36 -7.64 -0.99 -1.55
CA GLU A 36 -6.94 -2.18 -1.09
C GLU A 36 -5.72 -2.47 -1.98
N VAL A 37 -5.92 -2.38 -3.29
CA VAL A 37 -4.86 -2.57 -4.29
C VAL A 37 -3.74 -1.56 -4.03
N ILE A 38 -4.06 -0.27 -3.93
CA ILE A 38 -3.04 0.77 -3.68
C ILE A 38 -2.35 0.56 -2.32
N ARG A 39 -3.10 0.28 -1.26
CA ARG A 39 -2.51 0.00 0.07
C ARG A 39 -1.52 -1.16 0.00
N ASN A 40 -1.89 -2.25 -0.67
CA ASN A 40 -1.06 -3.45 -0.74
C ASN A 40 0.18 -3.23 -1.62
N ILE A 41 0.08 -2.45 -2.70
CA ILE A 41 1.24 -2.02 -3.50
C ILE A 41 2.22 -1.22 -2.64
N VAL A 42 1.73 -0.26 -1.84
CA VAL A 42 2.58 0.55 -0.95
C VAL A 42 3.28 -0.33 0.10
N ILE A 43 2.54 -1.25 0.74
CA ILE A 43 3.12 -2.18 1.73
C ILE A 43 4.19 -3.06 1.07
N ALA A 44 3.90 -3.63 -0.10
CA ALA A 44 4.84 -4.48 -0.85
C ALA A 44 6.12 -3.71 -1.17
N TYR A 45 6.01 -2.49 -1.72
CA TYR A 45 7.16 -1.64 -2.01
C TYR A 45 8.00 -1.34 -0.77
N LEU A 46 7.36 -0.98 0.35
CA LEU A 46 8.07 -0.69 1.59
C LEU A 46 8.80 -1.93 2.15
N SER A 47 8.19 -3.10 2.00
CA SER A 47 8.75 -4.39 2.37
C SER A 47 9.97 -4.74 1.52
N GLU A 48 9.85 -4.68 0.20
CA GLU A 48 10.96 -4.94 -0.74
C GLU A 48 12.16 -4.03 -0.52
N LYS A 49 11.91 -2.79 -0.07
CA LYS A 49 12.98 -1.84 0.25
C LYS A 49 13.54 -1.99 1.66
N GLY A 50 13.01 -2.89 2.49
CA GLY A 50 13.46 -3.13 3.85
C GLY A 50 13.13 -1.99 4.84
N TYR A 51 12.10 -1.17 4.56
CA TYR A 51 11.73 -0.07 5.48
C TYR A 51 11.19 -0.58 6.82
N PHE A 52 10.57 -1.76 6.85
CA PHE A 52 10.11 -2.37 8.10
C PHE A 52 11.27 -2.85 8.97
N GLU A 53 12.36 -3.33 8.37
CA GLU A 53 13.54 -3.84 9.08
C GLU A 53 14.43 -2.69 9.58
N ARG A 54 14.54 -1.59 8.83
CA ARG A 54 15.28 -0.40 9.24
C ARG A 54 14.70 0.27 10.50
N GLY A 55 13.41 0.10 10.76
CA GLY A 55 12.76 0.56 11.99
C GLY A 55 12.91 -0.39 13.19
N GLY A 56 13.44 -1.60 12.97
CA GLY A 56 13.63 -2.65 13.99
C GLY A 56 15.04 -2.72 14.59
N GLY A 57 15.94 -1.81 14.23
CA GLY A 57 17.31 -1.76 14.72
C GLY A 57 17.48 -0.95 16.02
N LYS A 58 17.00 -1.51 17.14
CA LYS A 58 17.44 -1.35 18.55
C LYS A 58 16.28 -1.70 19.48
N ARG A 59 16.05 -2.99 19.68
CA ARG A 59 15.53 -3.52 20.94
C ARG A 59 16.49 -4.60 21.41
#